data_AF-L1PEF0-F1
#
_entry.id   AF-L1PEF0-F1
#
_cell.length_a   1.000
_cell.length_b   1.000
_cell.length_c   1.000
_cell.angle_alpha   90.00
_cell.angle_beta   90.00
_cell.angle_gamma   90.00
#
_symmetry.space_group_name_H-M   'P 1'
#
loop_
_entity.id
_entity.type
_entity.pdbx_description
1 polymer ?
#
loop_
_entity_poly.entity_id
_entity_poly.type
_entity_poly.pdbx_seq_one_letter_code
_entity_poly.pdbx_strand_id
1 'polypeptide(L)'
;MFRTAAVGISIGDFSLQMNLFTGKSGNDTNKSSEISYSEGYLKKGRKLGVWNNCEADMYRLGALSIGYSGHKIGTNSEHIRNAFQNYFAHKIISPQAGFRMIDRKWNSYYQYLTPNKYTLW
;
A
#
# COMPACT_ATOMS: atom_id res chain seq x y z
N MET A 1 -2.01 13.33 -6.44
CA MET A 1 -0.70 12.88 -6.98
C MET A 1 -0.60 11.36 -6.85
N PHE A 2 0.01 10.64 -7.80
CA PHE A 2 0.37 9.21 -7.62
C PHE A 2 1.49 9.09 -6.58
N ARG A 3 1.48 8.02 -5.77
CA ARG A 3 2.44 7.87 -4.68
C ARG A 3 2.98 6.45 -4.61
N THR A 4 4.27 6.37 -4.36
CA THR A 4 4.98 5.11 -4.11
C THR A 4 5.69 5.18 -2.78
N ALA A 5 5.76 4.07 -2.08
CA ALA A 5 6.57 3.93 -0.87
C ALA A 5 7.18 2.53 -0.87
N ALA A 6 8.42 2.43 -0.40
CA ALA A 6 9.07 1.14 -0.23
C ALA A 6 9.86 1.14 1.08
N VAL A 7 9.85 0.01 1.76
CA VAL A 7 10.62 -0.22 2.99
C VAL A 7 11.27 -1.59 2.86
N GLY A 8 12.56 -1.67 3.14
CA GLY A 8 13.33 -2.90 3.02
C GLY A 8 14.35 -3.02 4.15
N ILE A 9 14.49 -4.22 4.67
CA ILE A 9 15.55 -4.62 5.60
C ILE A 9 16.31 -5.77 4.94
N SER A 10 17.63 -5.72 4.95
CA SER A 10 18.48 -6.77 4.36
C SER A 10 19.62 -7.14 5.31
N ILE A 11 19.92 -8.43 5.39
CA ILE A 11 21.02 -8.99 6.18
C ILE A 11 21.72 -10.06 5.31
N GLY A 12 22.97 -9.79 4.94
CA GLY A 12 23.66 -10.61 3.94
C GLY A 12 22.86 -10.68 2.64
N ASP A 13 22.64 -11.89 2.14
CA ASP A 13 21.85 -12.14 0.93
C ASP A 13 20.34 -12.14 1.16
N PHE A 14 19.88 -12.14 2.41
CA PHE A 14 18.47 -12.18 2.74
C PHE A 14 17.87 -10.78 2.81
N SER A 15 16.63 -10.66 2.35
CA SER A 15 15.88 -9.40 2.42
C SER A 15 14.41 -9.62 2.78
N LEU A 16 13.82 -8.64 3.46
CA LEU A 16 12.39 -8.47 3.65
C LEU A 16 12.03 -7.09 3.09
N GLN A 17 11.07 -7.03 2.18
CA GLN A 17 10.73 -5.79 1.49
C GLN A 17 9.23 -5.64 1.26
N MET A 18 8.74 -4.42 1.51
CA MET A 18 7.40 -3.96 1.19
C MET A 18 7.48 -2.91 0.07
N ASN A 19 6.67 -3.06 -0.98
CA ASN A 19 6.48 -2.06 -2.04
C ASN A 19 5.01 -1.69 -2.13
N LEU A 20 4.74 -0.39 -2.04
CA LEU A 20 3.42 0.20 -2.18
C LEU A 20 3.39 1.12 -3.39
N PHE A 21 2.39 0.93 -4.24
CA PHE A 21 2.01 1.89 -5.26
C PHE A 21 0.52 2.18 -5.10
N THR A 22 0.18 3.47 -5.16
CA THR A 22 -1.18 3.94 -4.98
C THR A 22 -1.55 4.94 -6.06
N GLY A 23 -2.79 4.84 -6.54
CA GLY A 23 -3.42 5.80 -7.43
C GLY A 23 -3.41 7.24 -6.93
N LYS A 24 -3.84 8.14 -7.81
CA LYS A 24 -3.76 9.58 -7.59
C LYS A 24 -4.79 10.03 -6.56
N SER A 25 -4.31 10.56 -5.43
CA SER A 25 -5.19 11.23 -4.45
C SER A 25 -5.97 12.37 -5.10
N GLY A 26 -7.26 12.50 -4.78
CA GLY A 26 -8.12 13.59 -5.21
C GLY A 26 -7.90 14.88 -4.40
N ASN A 27 -8.76 15.88 -4.66
CA ASN A 27 -8.89 17.07 -3.83
C ASN A 27 -9.86 16.80 -2.68
N ASP A 28 -9.86 17.62 -1.63
CA ASP A 28 -10.68 17.39 -0.42
C ASP A 28 -12.19 17.24 -0.68
N THR A 29 -12.70 17.81 -1.78
CA THR A 29 -14.08 17.63 -2.27
C THR A 29 -14.38 16.21 -2.75
N ASN A 30 -13.34 15.45 -3.11
CA ASN A 30 -13.40 14.08 -3.62
C ASN A 30 -13.26 13.05 -2.48
N LYS A 31 -13.64 13.41 -1.25
CA LYS A 31 -13.69 12.49 -0.12
C LYS A 31 -15.11 11.97 0.05
N SER A 32 -15.29 10.65 0.10
CA SER A 32 -16.56 10.01 0.50
C SER A 32 -16.59 9.72 2.01
N SER A 33 -17.64 9.01 2.45
CA SER A 33 -17.75 8.40 3.77
C SER A 33 -16.48 7.63 4.17
N GLU A 34 -16.30 7.40 5.47
CA GLU A 34 -15.02 7.04 6.09
C GLU A 34 -14.73 5.52 6.05
N ILE A 35 -13.47 5.08 6.23
CA ILE A 35 -13.10 3.65 6.32
C ILE A 35 -13.19 3.13 7.75
N SER A 36 -13.93 2.04 7.94
CA SER A 36 -13.73 1.05 9.00
C SER A 36 -12.39 0.34 8.78
N TYR A 37 -11.32 0.86 9.37
CA TYR A 37 -10.00 0.26 9.22
C TYR A 37 -9.89 -1.15 9.81
N SER A 38 -10.79 -1.55 10.72
CA SER A 38 -10.86 -2.91 11.27
C SER A 38 -11.46 -3.92 10.30
N GLU A 39 -12.27 -3.48 9.33
CA GLU A 39 -12.99 -4.37 8.41
C GLU A 39 -12.64 -4.12 6.94
N GLY A 40 -11.90 -3.04 6.64
CA GLY A 40 -11.56 -2.65 5.27
C GLY A 40 -12.76 -2.14 4.44
N TYR A 41 -13.86 -1.73 5.08
CA TYR A 41 -15.07 -1.19 4.43
C TYR A 41 -15.33 0.26 4.82
N LEU A 42 -16.26 0.94 4.13
CA LEU A 42 -16.74 2.25 4.52
C LEU A 42 -17.69 2.15 5.74
N LYS A 43 -17.40 2.81 6.87
CA LYS A 43 -18.35 3.00 8.00
C LYS A 43 -18.34 4.44 8.49
N LYS A 44 -19.50 4.91 8.95
CA LYS A 44 -19.76 6.27 9.46
C LYS A 44 -19.27 6.39 10.92
N GLY A 45 -18.42 7.38 11.24
CA GLY A 45 -18.06 7.76 12.62
C GLY A 45 -16.66 8.33 12.95
N ARG A 46 -15.68 8.47 12.03
CA ARG A 46 -14.36 9.14 12.27
C ARG A 46 -13.73 9.84 11.04
N LYS A 47 -13.42 11.14 11.21
CA LYS A 47 -13.00 12.21 10.27
C LYS A 47 -12.12 11.93 9.04
N LEU A 48 -11.53 10.76 8.82
CA LEU A 48 -10.44 10.61 7.85
C LEU A 48 -10.89 10.43 6.40
N GLY A 49 -12.10 9.93 6.12
CA GLY A 49 -12.66 9.86 4.75
C GLY A 49 -11.88 8.96 3.77
N VAL A 50 -12.38 8.86 2.54
CA VAL A 50 -11.75 8.06 1.45
C VAL A 50 -11.76 8.81 0.15
N TRP A 51 -10.67 8.70 -0.60
CA TRP A 51 -10.64 9.20 -1.97
C TRP A 51 -11.67 8.48 -2.86
N ASN A 52 -12.59 9.24 -3.45
CA ASN A 52 -13.69 8.74 -4.29
C ASN A 52 -13.47 8.96 -5.80
N ASN A 53 -12.39 9.64 -6.18
CA ASN A 53 -12.05 9.87 -7.59
C ASN A 53 -11.56 8.56 -8.24
N CYS A 54 -11.89 8.36 -9.52
CA CYS A 54 -11.51 7.16 -10.28
C CYS A 54 -9.99 6.93 -10.34
N GLU A 55 -9.22 8.01 -10.47
CA GLU A 55 -7.76 7.95 -10.51
C GLU A 55 -7.15 7.41 -9.20
N ALA A 56 -7.86 7.54 -8.08
CA ALA A 56 -7.41 7.00 -6.82
C ALA A 56 -7.35 5.48 -6.88
N ASP A 57 -8.21 4.85 -7.66
CA ASP A 57 -8.33 3.39 -7.77
C ASP A 57 -7.44 2.76 -8.83
N MET A 58 -6.81 3.58 -9.66
CA MET A 58 -5.87 3.10 -10.68
C MET A 58 -4.53 2.73 -10.08
N TYR A 59 -3.87 1.74 -10.70
CA TYR A 59 -2.50 1.31 -10.41
C TYR A 59 -2.29 1.03 -8.92
N ARG A 60 -2.46 -0.23 -8.50
CA ARG A 60 -2.36 -0.63 -7.10
C ARG A 60 -1.30 -1.71 -6.92
N LEU A 61 -0.40 -1.47 -5.97
CA LEU A 61 0.55 -2.47 -5.52
C LEU A 61 0.60 -2.45 -3.99
N GLY A 62 0.46 -3.62 -3.40
CA GLY A 62 0.69 -3.88 -1.98
C GLY A 62 1.53 -5.14 -1.86
N ALA A 63 2.79 -5.07 -2.29
CA ALA A 63 3.68 -6.23 -2.30
C ALA A 63 4.44 -6.33 -0.97
N LEU A 64 4.44 -7.53 -0.38
CA LEU A 64 5.31 -7.91 0.72
C LEU A 64 6.06 -9.18 0.30
N SER A 65 7.38 -9.12 0.37
CA SER A 65 8.25 -10.16 -0.17
C SER A 65 9.44 -10.43 0.74
N ILE A 66 9.85 -11.70 0.75
CA ILE A 66 11.17 -12.10 1.22
C ILE A 66 12.05 -12.36 0.00
N GLY A 67 13.36 -12.17 0.14
CA GLY A 67 14.28 -12.37 -0.96
C GLY A 67 15.61 -12.98 -0.56
N TYR A 68 16.27 -13.55 -1.56
CA TYR A 68 17.60 -14.14 -1.49
C TYR A 68 18.37 -13.80 -2.77
N SER A 69 19.55 -13.18 -2.62
CA SER A 69 20.46 -12.84 -3.73
C SER A 69 19.78 -12.15 -4.93
N GLY A 70 18.87 -11.20 -4.65
CA GLY A 70 18.16 -10.42 -5.67
C GLY A 70 16.84 -11.02 -6.16
N HIS A 71 16.56 -12.30 -5.89
CA HIS A 71 15.25 -12.89 -6.11
C HIS A 71 14.31 -12.54 -4.96
N LYS A 72 13.09 -12.13 -5.27
CA LYS A 72 12.04 -11.82 -4.30
C LYS A 72 10.80 -12.63 -4.61
N ILE A 73 10.27 -13.32 -3.60
CA ILE A 73 9.01 -14.03 -3.63
C ILE A 73 8.10 -13.51 -2.54
N GLY A 74 6.81 -13.44 -2.81
CA GLY A 74 5.86 -12.97 -1.83
C GLY A 74 4.46 -12.87 -2.37
N THR A 75 3.72 -11.90 -1.86
CA THR A 75 2.34 -11.67 -2.26
C THR A 75 2.07 -10.19 -2.52
N ASN A 76 1.23 -9.93 -3.52
CA ASN A 76 0.64 -8.64 -3.79
C ASN A 76 -0.84 -8.67 -3.37
N SER A 77 -1.22 -7.83 -2.43
CA SER A 77 -2.61 -7.70 -1.99
C SER A 77 -2.95 -6.30 -1.47
N GLU A 78 -4.18 -5.88 -1.73
CA GLU A 78 -4.75 -4.66 -1.13
C GLU A 78 -4.85 -4.76 0.39
N HIS A 79 -4.86 -5.97 0.97
CA HIS A 79 -4.78 -6.15 2.41
C HIS A 79 -3.47 -5.61 2.99
N ILE A 80 -2.34 -5.86 2.31
CA ILE A 80 -1.02 -5.30 2.68
C ILE A 80 -1.06 -3.78 2.57
N ARG A 81 -1.54 -3.27 1.43
CA ARG A 81 -1.65 -1.82 1.23
C ARG A 81 -2.54 -1.17 2.30
N ASN A 82 -3.69 -1.76 2.63
CA ASN A 82 -4.57 -1.24 3.66
C ASN A 82 -3.92 -1.26 5.06
N ALA A 83 -3.19 -2.32 5.42
CA ALA A 83 -2.51 -2.41 6.70
C ALA A 83 -1.42 -1.33 6.86
N PHE A 84 -0.54 -1.18 5.87
CA PHE A 84 0.59 -0.25 5.97
C PHE A 84 0.22 1.20 5.62
N GLN A 85 -0.55 1.42 4.56
CA GLN A 85 -0.94 2.76 4.13
C GLN A 85 -2.11 3.28 4.95
N ASN A 86 -3.27 2.63 4.86
CA ASN A 86 -4.50 3.18 5.44
C ASN A 86 -4.45 3.12 6.97
N TYR A 87 -4.11 1.97 7.57
CA TYR A 87 -4.11 1.82 9.02
C TYR A 87 -2.86 2.43 9.68
N PHE A 88 -1.66 2.02 9.27
CA PHE A 88 -0.45 2.53 9.92
C PHE A 88 -0.16 3.98 9.52
N ALA A 89 0.10 4.27 8.24
CA ALA A 89 0.51 5.61 7.84
C ALA A 89 -0.60 6.66 7.96
N HIS A 90 -1.82 6.38 7.47
CA HIS A 90 -2.88 7.39 7.32
C HIS A 90 -3.79 7.52 8.53
N LYS A 91 -3.80 6.55 9.45
CA LYS A 91 -4.59 6.63 10.69
C LYS A 91 -3.72 6.84 11.93
N ILE A 92 -2.55 6.20 12.02
CA ILE A 92 -1.69 6.31 13.22
C ILE A 92 -0.65 7.42 13.05
N ILE A 93 0.13 7.43 11.97
CA ILE A 93 1.29 8.32 11.84
C ILE A 93 0.89 9.74 11.40
N SER A 94 0.13 9.85 10.31
CA SER A 94 -0.28 11.14 9.74
C SER A 94 -1.74 11.04 9.30
N PRO A 95 -2.69 11.52 10.13
CA PRO A 95 -4.11 11.43 9.85
C PRO A 95 -4.50 12.05 8.49
N GLN A 96 -4.86 11.21 7.52
CA GLN A 96 -5.29 11.64 6.19
C GLN A 96 -6.27 10.64 5.55
N ALA A 97 -6.87 11.02 4.41
CA ALA A 97 -7.81 10.16 3.72
C ALA A 97 -7.17 8.87 3.20
N GLY A 98 -7.88 7.77 3.42
CA GLY A 98 -7.49 6.46 2.94
C GLY A 98 -7.86 6.24 1.49
N PHE A 99 -7.44 5.10 0.96
CA PHE A 99 -7.76 4.63 -0.37
C PHE A 99 -8.62 3.37 -0.28
N ARG A 100 -9.64 3.24 -1.14
CA ARG A 100 -10.53 2.06 -1.16
C ARG A 100 -9.74 0.78 -1.38
N MET A 101 -10.20 -0.30 -0.77
CA MET A 101 -9.74 -1.66 -1.05
C MET A 101 -10.59 -2.19 -2.22
N ILE A 102 -10.01 -2.28 -3.42
CA ILE A 102 -10.76 -2.58 -4.65
C ILE A 102 -10.96 -4.08 -4.84
N ASP A 103 -9.97 -4.86 -4.43
CA ASP A 103 -9.95 -6.31 -4.51
C ASP A 103 -9.41 -6.89 -3.19
N ARG A 104 -9.76 -8.15 -2.90
CA ARG A 104 -9.32 -8.88 -1.70
C ARG A 104 -8.49 -10.11 -2.02
N LYS A 105 -8.17 -10.33 -3.29
CA LYS A 105 -7.29 -11.44 -3.67
C LYS A 105 -5.90 -11.23 -3.09
N TRP A 106 -5.29 -12.36 -2.82
CA TRP A 106 -3.87 -12.48 -2.54
C TRP A 106 -3.25 -13.07 -3.80
N ASN A 107 -2.50 -12.25 -4.53
CA ASN A 107 -1.83 -12.69 -5.75
C ASN A 107 -0.39 -13.05 -5.41
N SER A 108 0.16 -14.07 -6.06
CA SER A 108 1.59 -14.34 -5.99
C SER A 108 2.37 -13.15 -6.55
N TYR A 109 3.51 -12.87 -5.95
CA TYR A 109 4.43 -11.82 -6.41
C TYR A 109 5.82 -12.41 -6.57
N TYR A 110 6.43 -12.16 -7.72
CA TYR A 110 7.81 -12.51 -8.01
C TYR A 110 8.50 -11.32 -8.66
N GLN A 111 9.74 -11.08 -8.26
CA GLN A 111 10.59 -10.06 -8.86
C GLN A 111 12.06 -10.50 -8.79
N TYR A 112 12.83 -10.18 -9.82
CA TYR A 112 14.29 -10.25 -9.77
C TYR A 112 14.87 -8.85 -9.94
N LEU A 113 15.76 -8.46 -9.04
CA LEU A 113 16.44 -7.17 -9.04
C LEU A 113 17.88 -7.36 -8.61
N THR A 114 18.80 -6.66 -9.27
CA THR A 114 20.15 -6.50 -8.74
C THR A 114 20.08 -5.71 -7.43
N PRO A 115 20.59 -6.25 -6.30
CA PRO A 115 20.60 -5.54 -5.04
C PRO A 115 21.27 -4.17 -5.18
N ASN A 116 20.55 -3.10 -4.79
CA ASN A 116 21.04 -1.74 -4.89
C ASN A 116 20.73 -0.98 -3.60
N LYS A 117 21.70 -0.24 -3.07
CA LYS A 117 21.55 0.60 -1.88
C LYS A 117 20.81 1.91 -2.14
N TYR A 118 20.68 2.31 -3.40
CA TYR A 118 20.08 3.60 -3.79
C TYR A 118 18.58 3.53 -4.07
N THR A 119 18.03 2.33 -4.29
CA THR A 119 16.61 2.14 -4.59
C THR A 119 16.10 0.82 -4.03
N LEU A 120 14.85 0.83 -3.56
CA LEU A 120 14.08 -0.36 -3.20
C LEU A 120 13.08 -0.76 -4.30
N TRP A 121 13.17 -0.12 -5.46
CA TRP A 121 12.42 -0.44 -6.68
C TRP A 121 13.32 -1.10 -7.70
#